data_AF-A0A3D3XJA9-F1
#
_entry.id   AF-A0A3D3XJA9-F1
#
_cell.length_a   1.000
_cell.length_b   1.000
_cell.length_c   1.000
_cell.angle_alpha   90.00
_cell.angle_beta   90.00
_cell.angle_gamma   90.00
#
_symmetry.space_group_name_H-M   'P 1'
#
loop_
_entity.id
_entity.type
_entity.pdbx_description
1 polymer ?
#
loop_
_entity_poly.entity_id
_entity_poly.type
_entity_poly.pdbx_seq_one_letter_code
_entity_poly.pdbx_strand_id
1 'polypeptide(L)'
;MKLKKTQAIAAIFGLMVIVVLYFIFRTPSQYAQHLDSKQNGLRKLAEFISKEQPGEHVLVISNPFVLRPDASDRIKDHDAAGFAGLQSGFPEGTQIEKVYPEISAAYEQNPSAVYIPPNSSTPLSFLVEAASFDSLAEANPDHPILVSLIGLPAGHNRLKVWKKAHPAKFAFLRPDFRILGGRSQVREQFDNGKILAALVDDKTTGAPLLVTKSNIEEVLKAQPKSLGF
;
A
#
# COMPACT_ATOMS: atom_id res chain seq x y z
N MET A 1 -1.38 45.27 42.45
CA MET A 1 -1.28 44.11 43.35
C MET A 1 -0.09 43.26 42.89
N LYS A 2 1.04 43.27 43.60
CA LYS A 2 2.22 42.46 43.22
C LYS A 2 1.93 41.00 43.58
N LEU A 3 1.84 40.10 42.59
CA LEU A 3 1.79 38.66 42.87
C LEU A 3 2.99 38.30 43.75
N LYS A 4 2.76 37.59 44.86
CA LYS A 4 3.85 37.01 45.64
C LYS A 4 4.64 36.10 44.70
N LYS A 5 5.98 36.13 44.74
CA LYS A 5 6.87 35.35 43.84
C LYS A 5 6.42 33.89 43.67
N THR A 6 5.89 33.27 44.72
CA THR A 6 5.32 31.91 44.72
C THR A 6 4.08 31.74 43.82
N GLN A 7 3.17 32.72 43.76
CA GLN A 7 1.99 32.68 42.88
C GLN A 7 2.39 32.88 41.41
N ALA A 8 3.40 33.72 41.15
CA ALA A 8 3.93 33.91 39.80
C ALA A 8 4.62 32.63 39.28
N ILE A 9 5.40 31.94 40.13
CA ILE A 9 6.04 30.66 39.81
C ILE A 9 4.99 29.58 39.54
N ALA A 10 3.94 29.48 40.38
CA ALA A 10 2.86 28.52 40.19
C ALA A 10 2.09 28.74 38.88
N ALA A 11 1.82 30.00 38.51
CA ALA A 11 1.17 30.34 37.25
C ALA A 11 2.03 29.98 36.02
N ILE A 12 3.34 30.23 36.08
CA ILE A 12 4.27 29.85 35.01
C ILE A 12 4.33 28.32 34.88
N PHE A 13 4.39 27.60 36.00
CA PHE A 13 4.42 26.15 35.99
C PHE A 13 3.11 25.54 35.45
N GLY A 14 1.96 26.10 35.84
CA GLY A 14 0.66 25.70 35.32
C GLY A 14 0.54 25.94 33.80
N LEU A 15 0.99 27.10 33.31
CA LEU A 15 1.02 27.39 31.87
C LEU A 15 1.93 26.43 31.11
N MET A 16 3.10 26.12 31.67
CA MET A 16 4.05 25.18 31.06
C MET A 16 3.48 23.75 31.00
N VAL A 17 2.78 23.30 32.04
CA VAL A 17 2.09 21.99 32.03
C VAL A 17 1.00 21.96 30.96
N ILE A 18 0.20 23.03 30.82
CA ILE A 18 -0.83 23.12 29.78
C ILE A 18 -0.20 23.06 28.38
N VAL A 19 0.89 23.78 28.15
CA VAL A 19 1.62 23.76 26.87
C VAL A 19 2.18 22.36 26.59
N VAL A 20 2.78 21.70 27.59
CA VAL A 20 3.31 20.34 27.44
C VAL A 20 2.19 19.34 27.15
N LEU A 21 1.09 19.37 27.89
CA LEU A 21 -0.07 18.51 27.63
C LEU A 21 -0.65 18.80 26.24
N TYR A 22 -0.75 20.06 25.84
CA TYR A 22 -1.20 20.45 24.51
C TYR A 22 -0.32 19.83 23.41
N PHE A 23 1.01 19.88 23.55
CA PHE A 23 1.92 19.24 22.58
C PHE A 23 1.86 17.72 22.63
N ILE A 24 1.74 17.10 23.81
CA ILE A 24 1.61 15.64 23.94
C ILE A 24 0.32 15.13 23.29
N PHE A 25 -0.81 15.82 23.51
CA PHE A 25 -2.09 15.42 22.94
C PHE A 25 -2.27 15.82 21.47
N ARG A 26 -1.48 16.79 20.95
CA ARG A 26 -1.58 17.25 19.56
C ARG A 26 -0.56 16.58 18.63
N THR A 27 0.53 16.02 19.15
CA THR A 27 1.52 15.32 18.31
C THR A 27 0.99 13.93 18.02
N PRO A 28 0.63 13.59 16.76
CA PRO A 28 0.14 12.25 16.44
C PRO A 28 1.26 11.26 16.73
N SER A 29 0.90 10.09 17.27
CA SER A 29 1.87 9.02 17.47
C SER A 29 2.53 8.65 16.12
N GLN A 30 3.77 8.17 16.15
CA GLN A 30 4.46 7.70 14.92
C GLN A 30 3.61 6.67 14.16
N TYR A 31 2.84 5.85 14.88
CA TYR A 31 1.89 4.92 14.30
C TYR A 31 0.76 5.61 13.52
N ALA A 32 0.11 6.63 14.11
CA ALA A 32 -0.92 7.41 13.43
C ALA A 32 -0.36 8.12 12.19
N GLN A 33 0.84 8.71 12.29
CA GLN A 33 1.51 9.33 11.14
C GLN A 33 1.78 8.32 10.00
N HIS A 34 2.13 7.08 10.34
CA HIS A 34 2.31 6.02 9.34
C HIS A 34 1.00 5.63 8.65
N LEU A 35 -0.11 5.55 9.40
CA LEU A 35 -1.43 5.30 8.82
C LEU A 35 -1.85 6.45 7.90
N ASP A 36 -1.68 7.70 8.35
CA ASP A 36 -1.98 8.89 7.55
C ASP A 36 -1.13 8.95 6.27
N SER A 37 0.16 8.65 6.36
CA SER A 37 1.04 8.60 5.19
C SER A 37 0.59 7.53 4.19
N LYS A 38 0.16 6.36 4.67
CA LYS A 38 -0.36 5.28 3.81
C LYS A 38 -1.67 5.71 3.14
N GLN A 39 -2.61 6.25 3.92
CA GLN A 39 -3.90 6.74 3.42
C GLN A 39 -3.70 7.82 2.36
N ASN A 40 -2.87 8.84 2.65
CA ASN A 40 -2.58 9.93 1.71
C ASN A 40 -1.90 9.44 0.43
N GLY A 41 -0.99 8.47 0.55
CA GLY A 41 -0.33 7.88 -0.60
C GLY A 41 -1.30 7.11 -1.50
N LEU A 42 -2.20 6.32 -0.91
CA LEU A 42 -3.21 5.57 -1.66
C LEU A 42 -4.30 6.47 -2.26
N ARG A 43 -4.63 7.59 -1.60
CA ARG A 43 -5.45 8.64 -2.21
C ARG A 43 -4.82 9.14 -3.50
N LYS A 44 -3.52 9.50 -3.49
CA LYS A 44 -2.81 9.92 -4.71
C LYS A 44 -2.79 8.85 -5.80
N LEU A 45 -2.66 7.58 -5.41
CA LEU A 45 -2.72 6.47 -6.36
C LEU A 45 -4.11 6.36 -7.00
N ALA A 46 -5.18 6.47 -6.21
CA ALA A 46 -6.56 6.46 -6.70
C ALA A 46 -6.89 7.68 -7.59
N GLU A 47 -6.42 8.87 -7.23
CA GLU A 47 -6.53 10.09 -8.04
C GLU A 47 -5.85 9.92 -9.41
N PHE A 48 -4.68 9.27 -9.43
CA PHE A 48 -4.00 8.94 -10.69
C PHE A 48 -4.79 7.93 -11.52
N ILE A 49 -5.25 6.84 -10.90
CA ILE A 49 -6.01 5.80 -11.60
C ILE A 49 -7.30 6.38 -12.18
N SER A 50 -8.05 7.18 -11.43
CA SER A 50 -9.31 7.77 -11.89
C SER A 50 -9.12 8.72 -13.08
N LYS A 51 -7.99 9.42 -13.13
CA LYS A 51 -7.64 10.28 -14.26
C LYS A 51 -7.25 9.48 -15.51
N GLU A 52 -6.45 8.43 -15.34
CA GLU A 52 -5.94 7.62 -16.46
C GLU A 52 -6.95 6.60 -16.98
N GLN A 53 -7.87 6.16 -16.13
CA GLN A 53 -8.88 5.13 -16.40
C GLN A 53 -10.26 5.61 -15.91
N PRO A 54 -10.82 6.67 -16.53
CA PRO A 54 -12.06 7.28 -16.05
C PRO A 54 -13.24 6.31 -16.16
N GLY A 55 -14.00 6.20 -15.07
CA GLY A 55 -15.24 5.40 -15.01
C GLY A 55 -15.04 3.91 -14.82
N GLU A 56 -13.80 3.42 -14.80
CA GLU A 56 -13.51 2.00 -14.61
C GLU A 56 -13.73 1.56 -13.15
N HIS A 57 -14.23 0.33 -12.96
CA HIS A 57 -14.35 -0.26 -11.64
C HIS A 57 -13.03 -0.84 -11.16
N VAL A 58 -12.85 -0.87 -9.84
CA VAL A 58 -11.57 -1.21 -9.21
C VAL A 58 -11.72 -2.36 -8.23
N LEU A 59 -10.94 -3.41 -8.45
CA LEU A 59 -10.81 -4.54 -7.52
C LEU A 59 -9.59 -4.31 -6.62
N VAL A 60 -9.82 -4.17 -5.33
CA VAL A 60 -8.77 -3.97 -4.32
C VAL A 60 -8.42 -5.31 -3.69
N ILE A 61 -7.23 -5.82 -4.00
CA ILE A 61 -6.70 -7.05 -3.43
C ILE A 61 -5.99 -6.70 -2.12
N SER A 62 -6.61 -7.09 -1.01
CA SER A 62 -6.21 -6.68 0.33
C SER A 62 -5.56 -7.79 1.15
N ASN A 63 -5.20 -7.48 2.39
CA ASN A 63 -4.51 -8.41 3.28
C ASN A 63 -5.47 -9.49 3.81
N PRO A 64 -5.36 -10.77 3.41
CA PRO A 64 -6.30 -11.80 3.86
C PRO A 64 -6.20 -12.12 5.36
N PHE A 65 -5.08 -11.78 5.99
CA PHE A 65 -4.88 -12.00 7.42
C PHE A 65 -5.82 -11.16 8.30
N VAL A 66 -6.46 -10.12 7.75
CA VAL A 66 -7.47 -9.32 8.50
C VAL A 66 -8.72 -10.14 8.85
N LEU A 67 -8.99 -11.20 8.08
CA LEU A 67 -10.14 -12.07 8.27
C LEU A 67 -9.92 -13.11 9.38
N ARG A 68 -8.68 -13.29 9.85
CA ARG A 68 -8.41 -14.26 10.89
C ARG A 68 -8.99 -13.80 12.23
N PRO A 69 -9.53 -14.72 13.05
CA PRO A 69 -10.05 -14.37 14.38
C PRO A 69 -8.98 -13.75 15.30
N ASP A 70 -7.71 -14.12 15.12
CA ASP A 70 -6.54 -13.66 15.88
C ASP A 70 -5.86 -12.41 15.28
N ALA A 71 -6.46 -11.79 14.25
CA ALA A 71 -5.89 -10.61 13.61
C ALA A 71 -5.77 -9.44 14.59
N SER A 72 -4.53 -8.99 14.83
CA SER A 72 -4.25 -7.82 15.64
C SER A 72 -4.91 -6.54 15.10
N ASP A 73 -5.22 -5.60 15.97
CA ASP A 73 -5.79 -4.31 15.58
C ASP A 73 -4.89 -3.56 14.58
N ARG A 74 -3.56 -3.71 14.70
CA ARG A 74 -2.62 -3.12 13.74
C ARG A 74 -2.84 -3.62 12.32
N ILE A 75 -3.10 -4.91 12.14
CA ILE A 75 -3.38 -5.48 10.81
C ILE A 75 -4.67 -4.87 10.24
N LYS A 76 -5.70 -4.74 11.07
CA LYS A 76 -7.01 -4.18 10.70
C LYS A 76 -6.91 -2.69 10.36
N ASP A 77 -6.23 -1.90 11.19
CA ASP A 77 -6.00 -0.47 10.98
C ASP A 77 -5.22 -0.20 9.68
N HIS A 78 -4.15 -0.96 9.43
CA HIS A 78 -3.36 -0.81 8.21
C HIS A 78 -4.15 -1.17 6.95
N ASP A 79 -5.05 -2.15 7.02
CA ASP A 79 -5.97 -2.50 5.93
C ASP A 79 -7.01 -1.40 5.72
N ALA A 80 -7.67 -0.97 6.80
CA ALA A 80 -8.71 0.06 6.79
C ALA A 80 -8.17 1.40 6.27
N ALA A 81 -7.02 1.87 6.78
CA ALA A 81 -6.39 3.12 6.32
C ALA A 81 -6.01 3.05 4.83
N GLY A 82 -5.60 1.87 4.35
CA GLY A 82 -5.30 1.66 2.95
C GLY A 82 -6.53 1.79 2.07
N PHE A 83 -7.60 1.08 2.44
CA PHE A 83 -8.85 1.11 1.70
C PHE A 83 -9.51 2.49 1.75
N ALA A 84 -9.51 3.16 2.91
CA ALA A 84 -10.03 4.51 3.06
C ALA A 84 -9.28 5.52 2.16
N GLY A 85 -7.95 5.36 2.02
CA GLY A 85 -7.16 6.16 1.10
C GLY A 85 -7.65 6.05 -0.34
N LEU A 86 -7.84 4.81 -0.81
CA LEU A 86 -8.38 4.56 -2.15
C LEU A 86 -9.78 5.15 -2.32
N GLN A 87 -10.71 4.87 -1.40
CA GLN A 87 -12.07 5.40 -1.45
C GLN A 87 -12.10 6.93 -1.51
N SER A 88 -11.21 7.60 -0.78
CA SER A 88 -11.13 9.06 -0.77
C SER A 88 -10.52 9.70 -2.02
N GLY A 89 -9.75 8.93 -2.82
CA GLY A 89 -9.11 9.44 -4.04
C GLY A 89 -9.87 9.15 -5.32
N PHE A 90 -10.80 8.20 -5.29
CA PHE A 90 -11.70 7.95 -6.41
C PHE A 90 -12.91 8.92 -6.38
N PRO A 91 -13.46 9.29 -7.55
CA PRO A 91 -14.70 10.05 -7.62
C PRO A 91 -15.87 9.34 -6.91
N GLU A 92 -16.79 10.13 -6.37
CA GLU A 92 -18.03 9.60 -5.80
C GLU A 92 -18.78 8.74 -6.82
N GLY A 93 -19.28 7.58 -6.38
CA GLY A 93 -19.97 6.60 -7.23
C GLY A 93 -19.07 5.61 -7.98
N THR A 94 -17.73 5.73 -7.88
CA THR A 94 -16.81 4.71 -8.40
C THR A 94 -17.05 3.38 -7.69
N GLN A 95 -17.25 2.29 -8.45
CA GLN A 95 -17.37 0.96 -7.87
C GLN A 95 -15.99 0.44 -7.47
N ILE A 96 -15.82 0.23 -6.17
CA ILE A 96 -14.56 -0.26 -5.57
C ILE A 96 -14.91 -1.46 -4.72
N GLU A 97 -14.44 -2.63 -5.11
CA GLU A 97 -14.68 -3.87 -4.39
C GLU A 97 -13.40 -4.33 -3.69
N LYS A 98 -13.48 -4.57 -2.38
CA LYS A 98 -12.36 -5.11 -1.60
C LYS A 98 -12.47 -6.63 -1.49
N VAL A 99 -11.44 -7.32 -1.96
CA VAL A 99 -11.36 -8.79 -1.94
C VAL A 99 -10.08 -9.26 -1.27
N TYR A 100 -10.05 -10.54 -0.91
CA TYR A 100 -8.95 -11.16 -0.18
C TYR A 100 -8.52 -12.45 -0.89
N PRO A 101 -7.23 -12.58 -1.24
CA PRO A 101 -6.73 -13.81 -1.83
C PRO A 101 -6.61 -14.91 -0.77
N GLU A 102 -6.58 -16.15 -1.22
CA GLU A 102 -6.31 -17.28 -0.35
C GLU A 102 -4.87 -17.23 0.18
N ILE A 103 -4.72 -17.65 1.45
CA ILE A 103 -3.41 -17.87 2.05
C ILE A 103 -2.83 -19.16 1.46
N SER A 104 -1.55 -19.14 1.10
CA SER A 104 -0.91 -20.30 0.48
C SER A 104 -0.91 -21.52 1.40
N ALA A 105 -1.15 -22.70 0.83
CA ALA A 105 -1.09 -23.95 1.58
C ALA A 105 0.29 -24.19 2.23
N ALA A 106 1.36 -23.74 1.58
CA ALA A 106 2.72 -23.82 2.11
C ALA A 106 2.87 -23.05 3.43
N TYR A 107 2.29 -21.85 3.51
CA TYR A 107 2.28 -21.07 4.75
C TYR A 107 1.43 -21.72 5.83
N GLU A 108 0.22 -22.19 5.50
CA GLU A 108 -0.67 -22.85 6.47
C GLU A 108 -0.05 -24.13 7.05
N GLN A 109 0.67 -24.90 6.23
CA GLN A 109 1.32 -26.15 6.67
C GLN A 109 2.57 -25.89 7.53
N ASN A 110 3.43 -24.95 7.13
CA ASN A 110 4.64 -24.62 7.87
C ASN A 110 5.07 -23.16 7.62
N PRO A 111 4.60 -22.21 8.44
CA PRO A 111 4.94 -20.79 8.28
C PRO A 111 6.46 -20.52 8.28
N SER A 112 7.21 -21.28 9.08
CA SER A 112 8.66 -21.09 9.22
C SER A 112 9.48 -21.55 8.02
N ALA A 113 8.90 -22.38 7.14
CA ALA A 113 9.57 -22.87 5.95
C ALA A 113 9.36 -21.98 4.71
N VAL A 114 8.42 -21.02 4.77
CA VAL A 114 8.19 -20.10 3.66
C VAL A 114 9.31 -19.07 3.62
N TYR A 115 10.11 -19.11 2.55
CA TYR A 115 11.15 -18.12 2.34
C TYR A 115 10.56 -16.76 1.97
N ILE A 116 10.80 -15.77 2.81
CA ILE A 116 10.53 -14.36 2.55
C ILE A 116 11.88 -13.65 2.45
N PRO A 117 12.18 -12.93 1.36
CA PRO A 117 13.39 -12.12 1.30
C PRO A 117 13.43 -11.14 2.49
N PRO A 118 14.53 -11.08 3.26
CA PRO A 118 14.58 -10.31 4.52
C PRO A 118 14.37 -8.81 4.32
N ASN A 119 14.60 -8.32 3.09
CA ASN A 119 14.42 -6.92 2.71
C ASN A 119 13.21 -6.74 1.76
N SER A 120 12.20 -7.60 1.82
CA SER A 120 10.99 -7.41 1.02
C SER A 120 10.13 -6.30 1.60
N SER A 121 9.71 -5.35 0.75
CA SER A 121 8.76 -4.30 1.14
C SER A 121 7.33 -4.82 1.23
N THR A 122 7.03 -5.97 0.63
CA THR A 122 5.71 -6.61 0.60
C THR A 122 5.81 -8.11 0.92
N PRO A 123 6.10 -8.49 2.18
CA PRO A 123 6.26 -9.90 2.56
C PRO A 123 5.00 -10.75 2.30
N LEU A 124 3.81 -10.14 2.35
CA LEU A 124 2.54 -10.83 2.08
C LEU A 124 2.46 -11.43 0.68
N SER A 125 3.20 -10.88 -0.31
CA SER A 125 3.28 -11.45 -1.65
C SER A 125 3.80 -12.89 -1.69
N PHE A 126 4.55 -13.32 -0.67
CA PHE A 126 5.11 -14.68 -0.56
C PHE A 126 4.19 -15.63 0.21
N LEU A 127 3.12 -15.11 0.81
CA LEU A 127 2.26 -15.87 1.75
C LEU A 127 0.90 -16.24 1.16
N VAL A 128 0.57 -15.74 -0.03
CA VAL A 128 -0.73 -15.93 -0.68
C VAL A 128 -0.63 -16.88 -1.86
N GLU A 129 -1.73 -17.56 -2.18
CA GLU A 129 -1.80 -18.41 -3.36
C GLU A 129 -1.91 -17.55 -4.63
N ALA A 130 -0.98 -17.75 -5.58
CA ALA A 130 -0.97 -16.96 -6.81
C ALA A 130 -2.24 -17.21 -7.62
N ALA A 131 -2.72 -18.46 -7.72
CA ALA A 131 -3.93 -18.79 -8.47
C ALA A 131 -5.18 -18.05 -7.95
N SER A 132 -5.19 -17.64 -6.68
CA SER A 132 -6.31 -16.90 -6.10
C SER A 132 -6.53 -15.53 -6.78
N PHE A 133 -5.47 -14.88 -7.29
CA PHE A 133 -5.63 -13.63 -8.05
C PHE A 133 -6.40 -13.86 -9.35
N ASP A 134 -6.20 -14.99 -10.03
CA ASP A 134 -6.95 -15.34 -11.22
C ASP A 134 -8.43 -15.60 -10.86
N SER A 135 -8.69 -16.38 -9.80
CA SER A 135 -10.05 -16.66 -9.34
C SER A 135 -10.81 -15.41 -8.89
N LEU A 136 -10.14 -14.48 -8.19
CA LEU A 136 -10.72 -13.20 -7.80
C LEU A 136 -11.06 -12.31 -9.00
N ALA A 137 -10.18 -12.27 -10.00
CA ALA A 137 -10.44 -11.53 -11.25
C ALA A 137 -11.56 -12.17 -12.08
N GLU A 138 -11.63 -13.50 -12.12
CA GLU A 138 -12.70 -14.25 -12.81
C GLU A 138 -14.06 -14.06 -12.14
N ALA A 139 -14.10 -13.95 -10.80
CA ALA A 139 -15.31 -13.64 -10.04
C ALA A 139 -15.78 -12.18 -10.21
N ASN A 140 -14.88 -11.29 -10.64
CA ASN A 140 -15.12 -9.85 -10.74
C ASN A 140 -14.77 -9.30 -12.15
N PRO A 141 -15.41 -9.82 -13.21
CA PRO A 141 -15.02 -9.51 -14.59
C PRO A 141 -15.19 -8.03 -14.97
N ASP A 142 -16.08 -7.31 -14.28
CA ASP A 142 -16.35 -5.89 -14.52
C ASP A 142 -15.35 -4.95 -13.84
N HIS A 143 -14.33 -5.47 -13.16
CA HIS A 143 -13.28 -4.70 -12.48
C HIS A 143 -11.92 -4.85 -13.19
N PRO A 144 -11.67 -4.13 -14.29
CA PRO A 144 -10.45 -4.32 -15.10
C PRO A 144 -9.16 -3.79 -14.42
N ILE A 145 -9.29 -3.04 -13.32
CA ILE A 145 -8.16 -2.49 -12.57
C ILE A 145 -8.00 -3.22 -11.25
N LEU A 146 -6.84 -3.83 -11.06
CA LEU A 146 -6.49 -4.56 -9.84
C LEU A 146 -5.50 -3.74 -9.01
N VAL A 147 -5.96 -3.18 -7.91
CA VAL A 147 -5.11 -2.48 -6.94
C VAL A 147 -4.68 -3.46 -5.85
N SER A 148 -3.42 -3.90 -5.87
CA SER A 148 -2.92 -4.79 -4.83
C SER A 148 -2.22 -4.03 -3.72
N LEU A 149 -2.76 -4.17 -2.50
CA LEU A 149 -2.17 -3.64 -1.27
C LEU A 149 -1.10 -4.56 -0.67
N ILE A 150 -0.94 -5.76 -1.23
CA ILE A 150 -0.06 -6.81 -0.74
C ILE A 150 1.07 -7.18 -1.70
N GLY A 151 1.18 -6.44 -2.81
CA GLY A 151 2.15 -6.70 -3.88
C GLY A 151 1.67 -7.75 -4.89
N LEU A 152 2.58 -8.18 -5.76
CA LEU A 152 2.31 -9.21 -6.78
C LEU A 152 2.73 -10.58 -6.22
N PRO A 153 1.90 -11.65 -6.30
CA PRO A 153 2.17 -12.89 -5.60
C PRO A 153 3.40 -13.63 -6.14
N ALA A 154 4.12 -14.31 -5.27
CA ALA A 154 5.22 -15.21 -5.62
C ALA A 154 4.68 -16.34 -6.51
N GLY A 155 5.10 -16.37 -7.78
CA GLY A 155 4.47 -17.19 -8.82
C GLY A 155 3.62 -16.40 -9.81
N HIS A 156 3.75 -15.07 -9.85
CA HIS A 156 3.09 -14.19 -10.84
C HIS A 156 3.25 -14.64 -12.29
N ASN A 157 4.35 -15.32 -12.61
CA ASN A 157 4.62 -15.92 -13.91
C ASN A 157 3.64 -17.04 -14.29
N ARG A 158 2.75 -17.48 -13.40
CA ARG A 158 1.67 -18.43 -13.67
C ARG A 158 0.29 -17.77 -13.78
N LEU A 159 0.16 -16.50 -13.38
CA LEU A 159 -1.10 -15.76 -13.42
C LEU A 159 -1.62 -15.64 -14.85
N LYS A 160 -2.82 -16.15 -15.11
CA LYS A 160 -3.51 -16.03 -16.39
C LYS A 160 -3.90 -14.58 -16.64
N VAL A 161 -4.43 -13.89 -15.64
CA VAL A 161 -4.87 -12.49 -15.73
C VAL A 161 -3.73 -11.56 -16.13
N TRP A 162 -2.49 -11.90 -15.75
CA TRP A 162 -1.27 -11.18 -16.10
C TRP A 162 -0.78 -11.46 -17.54
N LYS A 163 -1.13 -12.62 -18.08
CA LYS A 163 -0.66 -13.12 -19.39
C LYS A 163 -1.61 -12.84 -20.55
N LYS A 164 -2.87 -12.47 -20.29
CA LYS A 164 -3.85 -12.14 -21.33
C LYS A 164 -3.31 -11.04 -22.26
N ALA A 165 -3.71 -11.08 -23.54
CA ALA A 165 -3.33 -10.08 -24.55
C ALA A 165 -3.83 -8.68 -24.19
N HIS A 166 -5.01 -8.61 -23.55
CA HIS A 166 -5.51 -7.44 -22.82
C HIS A 166 -5.53 -7.81 -21.33
N PRO A 167 -4.39 -7.65 -20.63
CA PRO A 167 -4.29 -8.03 -19.24
C PRO A 167 -5.08 -7.07 -18.37
N ALA A 168 -5.52 -7.55 -17.21
CA ALA A 168 -5.97 -6.63 -16.17
C ALA A 168 -4.83 -5.67 -15.84
N LYS A 169 -5.20 -4.43 -15.52
CA LYS A 169 -4.26 -3.36 -15.27
C LYS A 169 -3.97 -3.30 -13.78
N PHE A 170 -2.73 -3.54 -13.40
CA PHE A 170 -2.34 -3.57 -12.00
C PHE A 170 -1.85 -2.22 -11.51
N ALA A 171 -2.22 -1.89 -10.28
CA ALA A 171 -1.58 -0.86 -9.51
C ALA A 171 -1.17 -1.41 -8.14
N PHE A 172 -0.08 -0.89 -7.57
CA PHE A 172 0.53 -1.49 -6.38
C PHE A 172 0.81 -0.50 -5.27
N LEU A 173 0.61 -0.95 -4.03
CA LEU A 173 1.22 -0.34 -2.86
C LEU A 173 2.56 -1.00 -2.53
N ARG A 174 3.62 -0.19 -2.53
CA ARG A 174 4.99 -0.52 -2.09
C ARG A 174 5.51 -1.87 -2.61
N PRO A 175 5.31 -2.21 -3.90
CA PRO A 175 5.64 -3.53 -4.40
C PRO A 175 7.13 -3.84 -4.31
N ASP A 176 7.46 -5.10 -4.08
CA ASP A 176 8.80 -5.63 -4.30
C ASP A 176 8.95 -6.12 -5.74
N PHE A 177 9.44 -5.24 -6.63
CA PHE A 177 9.51 -5.56 -8.06
C PHE A 177 10.66 -6.49 -8.46
N ARG A 178 11.53 -6.89 -7.52
CA ARG A 178 12.47 -8.01 -7.78
C ARG A 178 11.75 -9.28 -8.18
N ILE A 179 10.50 -9.44 -7.76
CA ILE A 179 9.68 -10.60 -8.13
C ILE A 179 9.49 -10.72 -9.64
N LEU A 180 9.52 -9.59 -10.37
CA LEU A 180 9.42 -9.55 -11.83
C LEU A 180 10.76 -9.92 -12.53
N GLY A 181 11.82 -10.16 -11.75
CA GLY A 181 13.16 -10.41 -12.23
C GLY A 181 14.05 -9.17 -12.11
N GLY A 182 14.35 -8.54 -13.23
CA GLY A 182 15.29 -7.42 -13.31
C GLY A 182 14.63 -6.09 -13.70
N ARG A 183 15.44 -5.02 -13.66
CA ARG A 183 15.00 -3.65 -13.97
C ARG A 183 14.37 -3.51 -15.36
N SER A 184 14.89 -4.21 -16.36
CA SER A 184 14.35 -4.21 -17.72
C SER A 184 12.96 -4.84 -17.77
N GLN A 185 12.75 -5.95 -17.06
CA GLN A 185 11.45 -6.62 -16.99
C GLN A 185 10.41 -5.72 -16.31
N VAL A 186 10.79 -5.05 -15.22
CA VAL A 186 9.91 -4.08 -14.55
C VAL A 186 9.48 -2.97 -15.51
N ARG A 187 10.44 -2.33 -16.19
CA ARG A 187 10.15 -1.28 -17.18
C ARG A 187 9.19 -1.78 -18.26
N GLU A 188 9.43 -2.98 -18.78
CA GLU A 188 8.56 -3.59 -19.79
C GLU A 188 7.11 -3.74 -19.31
N GLN A 189 6.88 -4.07 -18.04
CA GLN A 189 5.51 -4.20 -17.50
C GLN A 189 4.78 -2.85 -17.40
N PHE A 190 5.50 -1.73 -17.22
CA PHE A 190 4.91 -0.40 -17.34
C PHE A 190 4.70 -0.02 -18.81
N ASP A 191 5.67 -0.34 -19.68
CA ASP A 191 5.62 -0.01 -21.11
C ASP A 191 4.43 -0.67 -21.83
N ASN A 192 4.17 -1.94 -21.51
CA ASN A 192 3.06 -2.72 -22.07
C ASN A 192 1.72 -2.49 -21.36
N GLY A 193 1.67 -1.62 -20.33
CA GLY A 193 0.44 -1.24 -19.64
C GLY A 193 -0.09 -2.25 -18.62
N LYS A 194 0.63 -3.34 -18.34
CA LYS A 194 0.27 -4.28 -17.26
C LYS A 194 0.33 -3.64 -15.89
N ILE A 195 1.29 -2.74 -15.68
CA ILE A 195 1.38 -1.91 -14.48
C ILE A 195 1.05 -0.47 -14.87
N LEU A 196 -0.08 0.02 -14.34
CA LEU A 196 -0.47 1.42 -14.48
C LEU A 196 0.40 2.32 -13.61
N ALA A 197 0.49 1.97 -12.33
CA ALA A 197 1.22 2.74 -11.35
C ALA A 197 1.64 1.90 -10.15
N ALA A 198 2.65 2.38 -9.44
CA ALA A 198 3.00 1.89 -8.13
C ALA A 198 3.27 3.07 -7.20
N LEU A 199 2.79 2.98 -5.97
CA LEU A 199 3.19 3.89 -4.92
C LEU A 199 4.37 3.27 -4.16
N VAL A 200 5.53 3.91 -4.15
CA VAL A 200 6.71 3.45 -3.42
C VAL A 200 7.13 4.47 -2.36
N ASP A 201 8.01 4.08 -1.46
CA ASP A 201 8.64 5.05 -0.56
C ASP A 201 9.88 5.62 -1.24
N ASP A 202 9.92 6.95 -1.41
CA ASP A 202 11.14 7.66 -1.78
C ASP A 202 12.17 7.48 -0.67
N LYS A 203 13.29 6.84 -0.97
CA LYS A 203 14.35 6.57 0.03
C LYS A 203 15.17 7.81 0.38
N THR A 204 15.02 8.90 -0.36
CA THR A 204 15.69 10.18 -0.14
C THR A 204 14.86 11.07 0.79
N THR A 205 13.57 11.21 0.49
CA THR A 205 12.68 12.12 1.24
C THR A 205 11.81 11.43 2.29
N GLY A 206 11.67 10.10 2.20
CA GLY A 206 10.73 9.32 3.02
C GLY A 206 9.27 9.49 2.60
N ALA A 207 8.98 10.32 1.60
CA ALA A 207 7.63 10.60 1.13
C ALA A 207 7.13 9.51 0.17
N PRO A 208 5.80 9.32 0.03
CA PRO A 208 5.24 8.47 -1.02
C PRO A 208 5.55 9.03 -2.41
N LEU A 209 6.11 8.20 -3.27
CA LEU A 209 6.43 8.48 -4.67
C LEU A 209 5.51 7.66 -5.58
N LEU A 210 4.83 8.34 -6.49
CA LEU A 210 4.05 7.68 -7.54
C LEU A 210 4.95 7.36 -8.74
N VAL A 211 5.03 6.09 -9.08
CA VAL A 211 5.81 5.55 -10.20
C VAL A 211 4.85 5.12 -11.29
N THR A 212 5.08 5.57 -12.51
CA THR A 212 4.24 5.37 -13.68
C THR A 212 5.11 5.10 -14.90
N LYS A 213 4.49 4.81 -16.06
CA LYS A 213 5.23 4.67 -17.32
C LYS A 213 6.09 5.89 -17.66
N SER A 214 5.69 7.11 -17.29
CA SER A 214 6.43 8.33 -17.66
C SER A 214 7.69 8.56 -16.86
N ASN A 215 7.84 7.96 -15.66
CA ASN A 215 8.98 8.20 -14.79
C ASN A 215 9.73 6.92 -14.35
N ILE A 216 9.24 5.72 -14.69
CA ILE A 216 9.85 4.45 -14.25
C ILE A 216 11.35 4.34 -14.60
N GLU A 217 11.77 4.83 -15.77
CA GLU A 217 13.17 4.80 -16.17
C GLU A 217 14.06 5.66 -15.27
N GLU A 218 13.61 6.86 -14.92
CA GLU A 218 14.32 7.75 -14.00
C GLU A 218 14.39 7.15 -12.60
N VAL A 219 13.26 6.61 -12.11
CA VAL A 219 13.18 5.97 -10.78
C VAL A 219 14.12 4.76 -10.69
N LEU A 220 14.19 3.92 -11.74
CA LEU A 220 15.11 2.77 -11.79
C LEU A 220 16.60 3.18 -11.79
N LYS A 221 16.93 4.37 -12.30
CA LYS A 221 18.29 4.92 -12.29
C LYS A 221 18.64 5.57 -10.95
N ALA A 222 17.77 6.45 -10.46
CA ALA A 222 18.04 7.29 -9.30
C ALA A 222 17.81 6.57 -7.97
N GLN A 223 16.80 5.71 -7.88
CA GLN A 223 16.34 5.12 -6.62
C GLN A 223 15.86 3.66 -6.77
N PRO A 224 16.70 2.76 -7.30
CA PRO A 224 16.35 1.35 -7.51
C PRO A 224 15.87 0.64 -6.24
N LYS A 225 16.37 1.04 -5.06
CA LYS A 225 15.97 0.52 -3.74
C LYS A 225 14.51 0.78 -3.40
N SER A 226 13.90 1.86 -3.91
CA SER A 226 12.46 2.12 -3.74
C SER A 226 11.59 1.07 -4.43
N LEU A 227 12.14 0.37 -5.42
CA LEU A 227 11.48 -0.69 -6.18
C LEU A 227 11.91 -2.10 -5.74
N GLY A 228 12.71 -2.20 -4.68
CA GLY A 228 13.22 -3.45 -4.11
C GLY A 228 14.63 -3.86 -4.54
N PHE A 229 15.26 -3.17 -5.50
CA PHE A 229 16.59 -3.52 -6.06
C PHE A 229 17.79 -3.06 -5.23
#